data_AF-A0A4Q3YU57-F1
#
_entry.id   AF-A0A4Q3YU57-F1
#
_cell.length_a   1.000
_cell.length_b   1.000
_cell.length_c   1.000
_cell.angle_alpha   90.00
_cell.angle_beta   90.00
_cell.angle_gamma   90.00
#
_symmetry.space_group_name_H-M   'P 1'
#
loop_
_entity.id
_entity.type
_entity.pdbx_description
1 polymer ?
#
loop_
_entity_poly.entity_id
_entity_poly.type
_entity_poly.pdbx_seq_one_letter_code
_entity_poly.pdbx_strand_id
1 'polypeptide(L)'
;MAGAKPVWSEEVQSFLAPATGEGFAAAGSAAGVYSMGACMADGWAKASEAIEGLGGNSSVFDWPEVEGEGRIGFTPLWLVPGSKSKAFVDFQNDVHVKDLGLAVREGHGHAEHAKRYTTSGMATDQGKLGNVNAAAILAAMKGVSVGASGTTTYRPFYTPVSFGALAGASRFEHARPVRRSPLHDWARKNGAVMVEAGLWHRSSYFPIAGETTWRETVDREVLNVRTNVGLCDVSTLGKIEVAGPDAAIFLNRIYSNPILKLPVGRARYGLMLREDGVVYDDGTLSRLSENHFFLTTTTARAAEVMTHLEFFHQTVWPELDVRYVSVTDEWAQMAVAGPKARAVLAGIVEDDLSDTAFPFMAARPVTLKGGLRARLYRISFSGELAYELGVPAGYGEAVADALMVAGRAHGICAYGVETLNVMRIEKGHVTHAELDGRVIADDVGLGRMTPSSRRLPT
;
A
#
# COMPACT_ATOMS: atom_id res chain seq x y z
N MET A 1 -20.72 -3.39 22.65
CA MET A 1 -20.38 -4.03 21.35
C MET A 1 -20.94 -3.17 20.24
N ALA A 2 -20.28 -3.08 19.07
CA ALA A 2 -20.77 -2.28 17.93
C ALA A 2 -21.24 -0.84 18.26
N GLY A 3 -20.60 -0.17 19.23
CA GLY A 3 -20.97 1.19 19.67
C GLY A 3 -22.11 1.28 20.70
N ALA A 4 -22.80 0.19 21.01
CA ALA A 4 -23.84 0.16 22.05
C ALA A 4 -23.25 0.20 23.47
N LYS A 5 -23.93 0.94 24.36
CA LYS A 5 -23.54 1.17 25.76
C LYS A 5 -24.17 0.12 26.69
N PRO A 6 -23.45 -0.38 27.71
CA PRO A 6 -24.05 -1.23 28.73
C PRO A 6 -25.24 -0.56 29.42
N VAL A 7 -26.19 -1.38 29.88
CA VAL A 7 -27.42 -0.91 30.53
C VAL A 7 -27.35 -1.24 32.02
N TRP A 8 -27.60 -0.25 32.88
CA TRP A 8 -27.64 -0.48 34.32
C TRP A 8 -28.89 -1.29 34.72
N SER A 9 -28.71 -2.34 35.53
CA SER A 9 -29.79 -3.10 36.13
C SER A 9 -29.84 -2.88 37.64
N GLU A 10 -30.97 -2.38 38.13
CA GLU A 10 -31.22 -2.22 39.57
C GLU A 10 -31.44 -3.55 40.29
N GLU A 11 -31.89 -4.59 39.58
CA GLU A 11 -32.16 -5.90 40.19
C GLU A 11 -30.86 -6.60 40.61
N VAL A 12 -29.85 -6.55 39.73
CA VAL A 12 -28.56 -7.23 39.93
C VAL A 12 -27.42 -6.27 40.27
N GLN A 13 -27.72 -4.97 40.37
CA GLN A 13 -26.79 -3.90 40.76
C GLN A 13 -25.50 -3.89 39.91
N SER A 14 -25.65 -4.05 38.58
CA SER A 14 -24.54 -4.14 37.64
C SER A 14 -24.92 -3.61 36.25
N PHE A 15 -23.91 -3.34 35.41
CA PHE A 15 -24.09 -3.02 34.00
C PHE A 15 -24.18 -4.30 33.17
N LEU A 16 -25.31 -4.52 32.51
CA LEU A 16 -25.56 -5.64 31.62
C LEU A 16 -25.17 -5.33 30.18
N ALA A 17 -24.92 -6.39 29.41
CA ALA A 17 -24.68 -6.27 27.97
C ALA A 17 -25.88 -5.60 27.28
N PRO A 18 -25.66 -4.64 26.37
CA PRO A 18 -26.75 -4.05 25.61
C PRO A 18 -27.36 -5.08 24.65
N ALA A 19 -28.63 -4.91 24.34
CA ALA A 19 -29.21 -5.52 23.15
C ALA A 19 -28.54 -4.92 21.90
N THR A 20 -27.82 -5.72 21.12
CA THR A 20 -27.09 -5.28 19.94
C THR A 20 -27.58 -5.98 18.68
N GLY A 21 -28.83 -5.72 18.29
CA GLY A 21 -29.40 -6.17 17.00
C GLY A 21 -29.26 -7.67 16.71
N GLU A 22 -29.39 -8.03 15.44
CA GLU A 22 -29.22 -9.41 14.97
C GLU A 22 -27.75 -9.84 15.02
N GLY A 23 -27.50 -11.08 15.46
CA GLY A 23 -26.17 -11.72 15.41
C GLY A 23 -25.37 -11.73 16.73
N PHE A 24 -25.90 -11.18 17.83
CA PHE A 24 -25.31 -11.34 19.16
C PHE A 24 -26.36 -11.55 20.24
N ALA A 25 -26.22 -12.62 21.02
CA ALA A 25 -27.00 -12.88 22.21
C ALA A 25 -26.06 -13.14 23.39
N ALA A 26 -26.10 -12.28 24.41
CA ALA A 26 -25.46 -12.57 25.69
C ALA A 26 -26.24 -13.68 26.40
N ALA A 27 -25.56 -14.66 26.99
CA ALA A 27 -26.18 -15.76 27.74
C ALA A 27 -25.61 -15.90 29.15
N GLY A 28 -26.40 -16.48 30.06
CA GLY A 28 -26.03 -16.71 31.45
C GLY A 28 -25.77 -15.40 32.22
N SER A 29 -24.72 -15.38 33.03
CA SER A 29 -24.40 -14.21 33.88
C SER A 29 -24.07 -12.94 33.11
N ALA A 30 -23.58 -13.04 31.88
CA ALA A 30 -23.40 -11.89 31.00
C ALA A 30 -24.74 -11.22 30.61
N ALA A 31 -25.84 -11.97 30.65
CA ALA A 31 -27.21 -11.48 30.44
C ALA A 31 -27.94 -11.12 31.76
N GLY A 32 -27.27 -11.23 32.91
CA GLY A 32 -27.85 -10.96 34.22
C GLY A 32 -28.53 -12.17 34.88
N VAL A 33 -28.32 -13.38 34.38
CA VAL A 33 -28.83 -14.63 34.98
C VAL A 33 -27.78 -15.24 35.90
N TYR A 34 -28.09 -15.55 37.16
CA TYR A 34 -27.05 -15.90 38.15
C TYR A 34 -27.17 -17.29 38.82
N SER A 35 -28.33 -17.95 38.75
CA SER A 35 -28.40 -19.35 39.18
C SER A 35 -27.82 -20.26 38.10
N MET A 36 -27.20 -21.37 38.49
CA MET A 36 -26.57 -22.30 37.55
C MET A 36 -27.62 -22.90 36.63
N GLY A 37 -28.74 -23.39 37.19
CA GLY A 37 -29.84 -23.95 36.41
C GLY A 37 -30.42 -22.95 35.41
N ALA A 38 -30.61 -21.70 35.83
CA ALA A 38 -31.11 -20.65 34.96
C ALA A 38 -30.10 -20.26 33.85
N CYS A 39 -28.80 -20.25 34.14
CA CYS A 39 -27.76 -19.97 33.15
C CYS A 39 -27.71 -21.04 32.06
N MET A 40 -27.82 -22.31 32.44
CA MET A 40 -27.83 -23.44 31.50
C MET A 40 -29.06 -23.36 30.58
N ALA A 41 -30.24 -23.11 31.15
CA ALA A 41 -31.48 -22.94 30.39
C ALA A 41 -31.43 -21.74 29.44
N ASP A 42 -30.91 -20.60 29.89
CA ASP A 42 -30.78 -19.37 29.09
C ASP A 42 -29.81 -19.55 27.91
N GLY A 43 -28.64 -20.16 28.17
CA GLY A 43 -27.67 -20.47 27.13
C GLY A 43 -28.22 -21.46 26.10
N TRP A 44 -28.96 -22.47 26.55
CA TRP A 44 -29.59 -23.44 25.66
C TRP A 44 -30.63 -22.80 24.74
N ALA A 45 -31.53 -22.00 25.31
CA ALA A 45 -32.59 -21.34 24.54
C ALA A 45 -31.99 -20.45 23.44
N LYS A 46 -31.00 -19.62 23.79
CA LYS A 46 -30.33 -18.71 22.84
C LYS A 46 -29.49 -19.45 21.79
N ALA A 47 -28.83 -20.54 22.18
CA ALA A 47 -28.09 -21.37 21.23
C ALA A 47 -29.04 -22.09 20.26
N SER A 48 -30.18 -22.59 20.74
CA SER A 48 -31.21 -23.24 19.92
C SER A 48 -31.79 -22.26 18.91
N GLU A 49 -32.16 -21.06 19.35
CA GLU A 49 -32.62 -19.97 18.49
C GLU A 49 -31.57 -19.60 17.43
N ALA A 50 -30.30 -19.50 17.82
CA ALA A 50 -29.21 -19.21 16.89
C ALA A 50 -29.01 -20.33 15.85
N ILE A 51 -29.10 -21.60 16.26
CA ILE A 51 -28.98 -22.76 15.35
C ILE A 51 -30.16 -22.78 14.37
N GLU A 52 -31.38 -22.58 14.85
CA GLU A 52 -32.59 -22.55 14.03
C GLU A 52 -32.59 -21.37 13.06
N GLY A 53 -32.14 -20.19 13.51
CA GLY A 53 -31.94 -19.03 12.66
C GLY A 53 -30.91 -19.25 11.54
N LEU A 54 -29.96 -20.17 11.73
CA LEU A 54 -29.00 -20.62 10.72
C LEU A 54 -29.52 -21.78 9.85
N GLY A 55 -30.77 -22.22 10.04
CA GLY A 55 -31.38 -23.34 9.32
C GLY A 55 -30.99 -24.72 9.84
N GLY A 56 -30.36 -24.80 11.01
CA GLY A 56 -30.11 -26.06 11.72
C GLY A 56 -31.33 -26.50 12.53
N ASN A 57 -31.28 -27.73 13.05
CA ASN A 57 -32.27 -28.24 13.99
C ASN A 57 -31.67 -28.26 15.40
N SER A 58 -32.36 -27.64 16.35
CA SER A 58 -32.05 -27.80 17.77
C SER A 58 -32.58 -29.15 18.27
N SER A 59 -31.93 -29.74 19.27
CA SER A 59 -32.44 -30.92 19.97
C SER A 59 -33.14 -30.49 21.26
N VAL A 60 -33.75 -31.44 21.97
CA VAL A 60 -34.16 -31.25 23.37
C VAL A 60 -33.11 -31.92 24.24
N PHE A 61 -32.60 -31.21 25.24
CA PHE A 61 -31.65 -31.75 26.22
C PHE A 61 -32.29 -31.69 27.61
N ASP A 62 -32.29 -32.83 28.31
CA ASP A 62 -32.80 -32.93 29.68
C ASP A 62 -31.68 -32.55 30.67
N TRP A 63 -31.91 -31.50 31.45
CA TRP A 63 -30.89 -30.94 32.34
C TRP A 63 -30.95 -31.64 33.71
N PRO A 64 -29.80 -32.00 34.30
CA PRO A 64 -29.79 -32.49 35.68
C PRO A 64 -30.26 -31.40 36.63
N GLU A 65 -31.05 -31.78 37.64
CA GLU A 65 -31.47 -30.87 38.70
C GLU A 65 -30.25 -30.35 39.46
N VAL A 66 -30.16 -29.03 39.62
CA VAL A 66 -29.07 -28.40 40.38
C VAL A 66 -29.45 -28.38 41.86
N GLU A 67 -28.80 -29.22 42.67
CA GLU A 67 -29.03 -29.29 44.10
C GLU A 67 -28.48 -28.03 44.82
N GLY A 68 -29.23 -27.53 45.81
CA GLY A 68 -28.73 -26.51 46.74
C GLY A 68 -28.78 -25.06 46.22
N GLU A 69 -29.54 -24.75 45.18
CA GLU A 69 -29.72 -23.37 44.73
C GLU A 69 -30.54 -22.55 45.74
N GLY A 70 -29.89 -21.59 46.40
CA GLY A 70 -30.54 -20.60 47.24
C GLY A 70 -31.10 -19.42 46.44
N ARG A 71 -31.95 -18.61 47.09
CA ARG A 71 -32.37 -17.31 46.53
C ARG A 71 -31.16 -16.38 46.45
N ILE A 72 -30.84 -15.90 45.25
CA ILE A 72 -29.78 -14.93 45.00
C ILE A 72 -30.39 -13.52 45.15
N GLY A 73 -29.76 -12.68 45.96
CA GLY A 73 -30.13 -11.28 46.12
C GLY A 73 -28.88 -10.41 46.16
N PHE A 74 -28.98 -9.20 45.60
CA PHE A 74 -27.87 -8.26 45.48
C PHE A 74 -28.14 -7.02 46.33
N THR A 75 -27.22 -6.75 47.26
CA THR A 75 -27.23 -5.51 48.06
C THR A 75 -25.96 -4.71 47.72
N PRO A 76 -26.08 -3.49 47.18
CA PRO A 76 -24.92 -2.70 46.79
C PRO A 76 -24.19 -2.14 48.01
N LEU A 77 -22.88 -2.35 48.10
CA LEU A 77 -22.01 -1.78 49.14
C LEU A 77 -20.76 -1.15 48.49
N TRP A 78 -20.90 0.09 48.02
CA TRP A 78 -19.85 0.79 47.27
C TRP A 78 -18.79 1.46 48.15
N LEU A 79 -19.16 1.82 49.39
CA LEU A 79 -18.27 2.48 50.34
C LEU A 79 -18.64 2.09 51.77
N VAL A 80 -17.65 1.66 52.55
CA VAL A 80 -17.80 1.41 53.99
C VAL A 80 -17.39 2.66 54.77
N PRO A 81 -18.33 3.32 55.48
CA PRO A 81 -18.02 4.55 56.21
C PRO A 81 -17.09 4.28 57.40
N GLY A 82 -16.31 5.29 57.80
CA GLY A 82 -15.50 5.26 59.03
C GLY A 82 -14.18 4.49 58.96
N SER A 83 -13.80 3.93 57.80
CA SER A 83 -12.48 3.31 57.63
C SER A 83 -11.35 4.34 57.75
N LYS A 84 -10.34 4.04 58.59
CA LYS A 84 -9.12 4.86 58.75
C LYS A 84 -7.98 4.41 57.82
N SER A 85 -8.10 3.24 57.23
CA SER A 85 -7.11 2.65 56.31
C SER A 85 -7.32 3.11 54.86
N LYS A 86 -6.36 2.80 53.99
CA LYS A 86 -6.47 3.00 52.53
C LYS A 86 -7.66 2.20 51.97
N ALA A 87 -8.66 2.89 51.40
CA ALA A 87 -9.80 2.29 50.72
C ALA A 87 -9.53 2.23 49.21
N PHE A 88 -8.94 1.13 48.76
CA PHE A 88 -8.52 0.92 47.37
C PHE A 88 -9.71 0.80 46.41
N VAL A 89 -9.58 1.41 45.24
CA VAL A 89 -10.51 1.32 44.11
C VAL A 89 -9.82 0.70 42.90
N ASP A 90 -8.53 1.00 42.69
CA ASP A 90 -7.66 0.33 41.72
C ASP A 90 -6.36 -0.08 42.41
N PHE A 91 -6.13 -1.39 42.51
CA PHE A 91 -4.94 -1.92 43.19
C PHE A 91 -3.66 -1.74 42.38
N GLN A 92 -3.72 -1.87 41.06
CA GLN A 92 -2.52 -1.88 40.22
C GLN A 92 -1.92 -0.48 40.08
N ASN A 93 -2.78 0.56 40.13
CA ASN A 93 -2.37 1.96 40.09
C ASN A 93 -2.39 2.66 41.46
N ASP A 94 -2.59 1.92 42.57
CA ASP A 94 -2.64 2.46 43.95
C ASP A 94 -3.66 3.62 44.11
N VAL A 95 -4.84 3.50 43.46
CA VAL A 95 -5.91 4.51 43.51
C VAL A 95 -6.90 4.19 44.61
N HIS A 96 -7.26 5.18 45.41
CA HIS A 96 -8.18 5.07 46.54
C HIS A 96 -9.37 6.02 46.43
N VAL A 97 -10.36 5.83 47.31
CA VAL A 97 -11.55 6.70 47.41
C VAL A 97 -11.18 8.18 47.57
N LYS A 98 -10.09 8.51 48.30
CA LYS A 98 -9.65 9.90 48.51
C LYS A 98 -9.18 10.56 47.22
N ASP A 99 -8.59 9.80 46.30
CA ASP A 99 -8.09 10.30 45.02
C ASP A 99 -9.24 10.65 44.08
N LEU A 100 -10.31 9.83 44.09
CA LEU A 100 -11.57 10.16 43.40
C LEU A 100 -12.23 11.42 44.01
N GLY A 101 -12.21 11.55 45.33
CA GLY A 101 -12.71 12.73 46.03
C GLY A 101 -11.91 14.00 45.67
N LEU A 102 -10.58 13.89 45.54
CA LEU A 102 -9.73 14.98 45.08
C LEU A 102 -10.08 15.37 43.63
N ALA A 103 -10.21 14.40 42.73
CA ALA A 103 -10.60 14.64 41.35
C ALA A 103 -11.93 15.40 41.26
N VAL A 104 -12.95 15.03 42.05
CA VAL A 104 -14.23 15.75 42.09
C VAL A 104 -14.06 17.19 42.60
N ARG A 105 -13.29 17.41 43.68
CA ARG A 105 -13.04 18.76 44.23
C ARG A 105 -12.30 19.68 43.27
N GLU A 106 -11.45 19.13 42.40
CA GLU A 106 -10.71 19.89 41.39
C GLU A 106 -11.49 20.03 40.06
N GLY A 107 -12.76 19.64 40.03
CA GLY A 107 -13.64 19.82 38.85
C GLY A 107 -13.62 18.67 37.85
N HIS A 108 -12.96 17.55 38.16
CA HIS A 108 -12.86 16.35 37.33
C HIS A 108 -13.93 15.29 37.65
N GLY A 109 -15.16 15.70 37.99
CA GLY A 109 -16.24 14.78 38.42
C GLY A 109 -16.87 13.91 37.31
N HIS A 110 -16.61 14.20 36.04
CA HIS A 110 -17.03 13.32 34.95
C HIS A 110 -16.19 12.03 34.94
N ALA A 111 -16.80 10.86 34.69
CA ALA A 111 -16.13 9.55 34.81
C ALA A 111 -14.84 9.47 33.97
N GLU A 112 -14.87 9.99 32.74
CA GLU A 112 -13.69 10.04 31.86
C GLU A 112 -12.59 11.00 32.36
N HIS A 113 -12.95 12.09 33.06
CA HIS A 113 -11.97 13.01 33.66
C HIS A 113 -11.37 12.41 34.93
N ALA A 114 -12.20 11.86 35.82
CA ALA A 114 -11.75 11.19 37.03
C ALA A 114 -10.81 10.00 36.72
N LYS A 115 -11.12 9.22 35.67
CA LYS A 115 -10.23 8.17 35.14
C LYS A 115 -8.85 8.72 34.77
N ARG A 116 -8.78 9.81 33.98
CA ARG A 116 -7.51 10.38 33.51
C ARG A 116 -6.73 11.07 34.63
N TYR A 117 -7.45 11.70 35.56
CA TYR A 117 -6.87 12.39 36.69
C TYR A 117 -6.25 11.39 37.68
N THR A 118 -6.98 10.33 38.02
CA THR A 118 -6.54 9.35 39.04
C THR A 118 -5.79 8.15 38.48
N THR A 119 -5.82 7.95 37.16
CA THR A 119 -5.37 6.72 36.46
C THR A 119 -6.19 5.45 36.75
N SER A 120 -7.33 5.56 37.43
CA SER A 120 -8.21 4.42 37.74
C SER A 120 -8.67 3.70 36.46
N GLY A 121 -8.49 2.38 36.43
CA GLY A 121 -8.89 1.51 35.31
C GLY A 121 -8.00 1.60 34.07
N MET A 122 -6.82 2.20 34.19
CA MET A 122 -5.85 2.33 33.10
C MET A 122 -4.71 1.30 33.16
N ALA A 123 -4.74 0.42 34.16
CA ALA A 123 -3.72 -0.60 34.35
C ALA A 123 -3.89 -1.79 33.37
N THR A 124 -3.07 -2.83 33.52
CA THR A 124 -3.08 -3.99 32.60
C THR A 124 -4.36 -4.83 32.67
N ASP A 125 -5.10 -4.74 33.78
CA ASP A 125 -6.40 -5.36 33.93
C ASP A 125 -7.53 -4.58 33.21
N GLN A 126 -7.25 -3.34 32.78
CA GLN A 126 -8.21 -2.40 32.19
C GLN A 126 -9.43 -2.13 33.10
N GLY A 127 -9.20 -2.12 34.42
CA GLY A 127 -10.22 -1.79 35.42
C GLY A 127 -11.33 -2.82 35.56
N LYS A 128 -11.07 -4.09 35.20
CA LYS A 128 -12.02 -5.20 35.40
C LYS A 128 -12.45 -5.36 36.86
N LEU A 129 -11.58 -5.00 37.80
CA LEU A 129 -11.87 -5.08 39.24
C LEU A 129 -12.41 -3.78 39.83
N GLY A 130 -12.06 -2.63 39.23
CA GLY A 130 -12.23 -1.32 39.87
C GLY A 130 -13.22 -0.37 39.21
N ASN A 131 -13.52 -0.51 37.92
CA ASN A 131 -14.25 0.53 37.17
C ASN A 131 -15.70 0.72 37.63
N VAL A 132 -16.42 -0.38 37.94
CA VAL A 132 -17.79 -0.29 38.44
C VAL A 132 -17.80 0.36 39.83
N ASN A 133 -16.86 -0.01 40.69
CA ASN A 133 -16.69 0.60 42.02
C ASN A 133 -16.38 2.10 41.89
N ALA A 134 -15.44 2.48 41.03
CA ALA A 134 -15.08 3.88 40.78
C ALA A 134 -16.29 4.68 40.26
N ALA A 135 -17.04 4.12 39.30
CA ALA A 135 -18.23 4.75 38.75
C ALA A 135 -19.31 4.96 39.82
N ALA A 136 -19.54 3.97 40.68
CA ALA A 136 -20.52 4.04 41.76
C ALA A 136 -20.11 5.01 42.88
N ILE A 137 -18.83 5.04 43.27
CA ILE A 137 -18.29 6.02 44.23
C ILE A 137 -18.42 7.44 43.69
N LEU A 138 -18.06 7.66 42.42
CA LEU A 138 -18.22 8.96 41.76
C LEU A 138 -19.70 9.35 41.64
N ALA A 139 -20.59 8.39 41.37
CA ALA A 139 -22.04 8.62 41.33
C ALA A 139 -22.56 9.10 42.69
N ALA A 140 -22.15 8.41 43.77
CA ALA A 140 -22.49 8.77 45.14
C ALA A 140 -21.96 10.16 45.52
N MET A 141 -20.71 10.49 45.17
CA MET A 141 -20.11 11.82 45.40
C MET A 141 -20.84 12.95 44.67
N LYS A 142 -21.48 12.66 43.54
CA LYS A 142 -22.24 13.62 42.73
C LYS A 142 -23.74 13.65 43.04
N GLY A 143 -24.24 12.72 43.85
CA GLY A 143 -25.67 12.57 44.12
C GLY A 143 -26.49 12.10 42.89
N VAL A 144 -25.90 11.29 42.01
CA VAL A 144 -26.59 10.70 40.83
C VAL A 144 -26.64 9.18 40.93
N SER A 145 -27.53 8.53 40.17
CA SER A 145 -27.56 7.06 40.08
C SER A 145 -26.33 6.52 39.35
N VAL A 146 -25.96 5.27 39.62
CA VAL A 146 -24.82 4.61 38.97
C VAL A 146 -25.04 4.53 37.45
N GLY A 147 -26.26 4.19 37.01
CA GLY A 147 -26.62 4.18 35.59
C GLY A 147 -26.48 5.54 34.90
N ALA A 148 -26.72 6.66 35.60
CA ALA A 148 -26.54 8.01 35.06
C ALA A 148 -25.07 8.46 35.04
N SER A 149 -24.21 7.88 35.89
CA SER A 149 -22.76 8.16 35.90
C SER A 149 -22.07 7.64 34.63
N GLY A 150 -22.66 6.64 33.98
CA GLY A 150 -22.16 5.98 32.78
C GLY A 150 -20.91 5.13 33.02
N THR A 151 -20.57 4.28 32.04
CA THR A 151 -19.30 3.56 32.01
C THR A 151 -18.27 4.32 31.19
N THR A 152 -16.99 3.99 31.36
CA THR A 152 -15.97 4.40 30.40
C THR A 152 -16.06 3.57 29.12
N THR A 153 -15.40 4.04 28.06
CA THR A 153 -15.43 3.33 26.77
C THR A 153 -14.69 1.98 26.83
N TYR A 154 -15.37 0.90 26.46
CA TYR A 154 -14.75 -0.42 26.26
C TYR A 154 -14.01 -0.47 24.92
N ARG A 155 -12.77 -0.98 24.92
CA ARG A 155 -11.92 -1.08 23.73
C ARG A 155 -11.36 -2.49 23.58
N PRO A 156 -11.18 -2.99 22.34
CA PRO A 156 -10.30 -4.13 22.12
C PRO A 156 -8.84 -3.74 22.46
N PHE A 157 -8.00 -4.67 22.88
CA PHE A 157 -8.30 -6.08 23.16
C PHE A 157 -8.92 -6.27 24.55
N TYR A 158 -9.72 -7.34 24.74
CA TYR A 158 -10.31 -7.67 26.05
C TYR A 158 -9.22 -7.87 27.13
N THR A 159 -8.14 -8.55 26.76
CA THR A 159 -6.90 -8.70 27.51
C THR A 159 -5.71 -8.41 26.59
N PRO A 160 -4.55 -7.99 27.12
CA PRO A 160 -3.38 -7.69 26.30
C PRO A 160 -3.02 -8.85 25.34
N VAL A 161 -2.73 -8.51 24.09
CA VAL A 161 -2.23 -9.42 23.05
C VAL A 161 -0.81 -8.97 22.69
N SER A 162 0.11 -9.91 22.53
CA SER A 162 1.49 -9.59 22.18
C SER A 162 1.58 -9.02 20.76
N PHE A 163 2.46 -8.04 20.54
CA PHE A 163 2.73 -7.53 19.18
C PHE A 163 3.23 -8.62 18.25
N GLY A 164 3.92 -9.63 18.79
CA GLY A 164 4.26 -10.85 18.09
C GLY A 164 3.02 -11.50 17.47
N ALA A 165 2.01 -11.85 18.26
CA ALA A 165 0.79 -12.46 17.75
C ALA A 165 0.09 -11.60 16.68
N LEU A 166 0.06 -10.27 16.85
CA LEU A 166 -0.55 -9.35 15.88
C LEU A 166 0.19 -9.28 14.55
N ALA A 167 1.53 -9.30 14.57
CA ALA A 167 2.33 -9.25 13.35
C ALA A 167 2.34 -10.58 12.56
N GLY A 168 1.94 -11.70 13.16
CA GLY A 168 1.74 -12.97 12.44
C GLY A 168 2.98 -13.47 11.67
N ALA A 169 2.83 -13.77 10.38
CA ALA A 169 3.94 -14.20 9.52
C ALA A 169 4.72 -13.02 8.90
N SER A 170 4.26 -11.78 9.06
CA SER A 170 4.84 -10.58 8.43
C SER A 170 6.10 -10.12 9.18
N ARG A 171 7.21 -10.85 9.02
CA ARG A 171 8.49 -10.60 9.71
C ARG A 171 9.68 -10.80 8.77
N PHE A 172 10.80 -10.14 9.05
CA PHE A 172 12.05 -10.27 8.28
C PHE A 172 11.80 -10.07 6.77
N GLU A 173 12.27 -10.98 5.93
CA GLU A 173 12.08 -10.97 4.48
C GLU A 173 10.61 -11.15 4.05
N HIS A 174 9.74 -11.64 4.94
CA HIS A 174 8.30 -11.76 4.71
C HIS A 174 7.50 -10.57 5.24
N ALA A 175 8.16 -9.55 5.79
CA ALA A 175 7.48 -8.33 6.25
C ALA A 175 6.81 -7.57 5.09
N ARG A 176 7.34 -7.73 3.87
CA ARG A 176 6.75 -7.22 2.62
C ARG A 176 7.14 -8.12 1.45
N PRO A 177 6.34 -8.19 0.37
CA PRO A 177 6.73 -8.89 -0.84
C PRO A 177 8.00 -8.28 -1.46
N VAL A 178 8.86 -9.11 -2.04
CA VAL A 178 10.00 -8.70 -2.85
C VAL A 178 9.74 -9.07 -4.30
N ARG A 179 9.79 -8.07 -5.20
CA ARG A 179 9.65 -8.25 -6.64
C ARG A 179 11.02 -8.30 -7.31
N ARG A 180 11.21 -9.30 -8.18
CA ARG A 180 12.44 -9.52 -8.96
C ARG A 180 12.12 -9.32 -10.43
N SER A 181 12.92 -8.51 -11.13
CA SER A 181 12.76 -8.34 -12.58
C SER A 181 13.11 -9.63 -13.32
N PRO A 182 12.69 -9.78 -14.59
CA PRO A 182 13.10 -10.92 -15.42
C PRO A 182 14.63 -11.01 -15.65
N LEU A 183 15.40 -9.95 -15.35
CA LEU A 183 16.86 -9.93 -15.42
C LEU A 183 17.52 -10.00 -14.03
N HIS A 184 16.77 -10.29 -12.96
CA HIS A 184 17.31 -10.26 -11.60
C HIS A 184 18.44 -11.28 -11.41
N ASP A 185 18.25 -12.54 -11.81
CA ASP A 185 19.24 -13.59 -11.62
C ASP A 185 20.42 -13.39 -12.61
N TRP A 186 20.15 -12.95 -13.85
CA TRP A 186 21.17 -12.46 -14.78
C TRP A 186 22.05 -11.36 -14.16
N ALA A 187 21.46 -10.33 -13.56
CA ALA A 187 22.20 -9.24 -12.97
C ALA A 187 23.08 -9.71 -11.81
N ARG A 188 22.54 -10.56 -10.92
CA ARG A 188 23.30 -11.17 -9.82
C ARG A 188 24.47 -12.00 -10.32
N LYS A 189 24.26 -12.83 -11.35
CA LYS A 189 25.32 -13.63 -12.00
C LYS A 189 26.42 -12.76 -12.58
N ASN A 190 26.09 -11.56 -13.05
CA ASN A 190 27.04 -10.57 -13.57
C ASN A 190 27.57 -9.60 -12.50
N GLY A 191 27.38 -9.91 -11.22
CA GLY A 191 28.00 -9.18 -10.11
C GLY A 191 27.26 -7.93 -9.66
N ALA A 192 26.00 -7.72 -10.08
CA ALA A 192 25.24 -6.54 -9.67
C ALA A 192 25.12 -6.43 -8.16
N VAL A 193 25.35 -5.22 -7.64
CA VAL A 193 24.87 -4.82 -6.32
C VAL A 193 23.42 -4.40 -6.47
N MET A 194 22.53 -4.92 -5.64
CA MET A 194 21.09 -4.67 -5.71
C MET A 194 20.67 -3.57 -4.75
N VAL A 195 19.66 -2.77 -5.14
CA VAL A 195 19.02 -1.75 -4.32
C VAL A 195 17.51 -1.96 -4.29
N GLU A 196 16.89 -1.64 -3.16
CA GLU A 196 15.44 -1.65 -3.00
C GLU A 196 14.82 -0.39 -3.59
N ALA A 197 13.90 -0.56 -4.54
CA ALA A 197 13.11 0.50 -5.16
C ALA A 197 11.63 0.18 -5.00
N GLY A 198 11.03 0.62 -3.90
CA GLY A 198 9.70 0.17 -3.48
C GLY A 198 9.72 -1.31 -3.15
N LEU A 199 8.89 -2.12 -3.83
CA LEU A 199 8.93 -3.58 -3.70
C LEU A 199 9.96 -4.24 -4.63
N TRP A 200 10.52 -3.52 -5.60
CA TRP A 200 11.46 -4.09 -6.58
C TRP A 200 12.89 -4.11 -6.07
N HIS A 201 13.61 -5.19 -6.35
CA HIS A 201 15.07 -5.20 -6.27
C HIS A 201 15.66 -4.90 -7.66
N ARG A 202 16.33 -3.75 -7.78
CA ARG A 202 16.95 -3.28 -9.04
C ARG A 202 18.47 -3.35 -8.94
N SER A 203 19.15 -3.52 -10.08
CA SER A 203 20.61 -3.43 -10.15
C SER A 203 21.05 -1.98 -9.93
N SER A 204 21.79 -1.72 -8.86
CA SER A 204 22.30 -0.40 -8.50
C SER A 204 23.50 -0.03 -9.37
N TYR A 205 24.50 -0.93 -9.44
CA TYR A 205 25.74 -0.82 -10.21
C TYR A 205 26.42 -2.21 -10.29
N PHE A 206 27.41 -2.37 -11.16
CA PHE A 206 28.11 -3.62 -11.49
C PHE A 206 29.63 -3.46 -11.27
N PRO A 207 30.13 -3.71 -10.04
CA PRO A 207 31.54 -3.52 -9.71
C PRO A 207 32.44 -4.54 -10.43
N ILE A 208 33.67 -4.13 -10.72
CA ILE A 208 34.75 -5.02 -11.18
C ILE A 208 35.88 -5.11 -10.15
N ALA A 209 36.71 -6.15 -10.27
CA ALA A 209 37.83 -6.36 -9.35
C ALA A 209 38.77 -5.14 -9.31
N GLY A 210 39.06 -4.66 -8.10
CA GLY A 210 39.92 -3.49 -7.86
C GLY A 210 39.16 -2.19 -7.56
N GLU A 211 37.86 -2.12 -7.85
CA GLU A 211 37.01 -1.00 -7.41
C GLU A 211 36.62 -1.18 -5.94
N THR A 212 36.80 -0.14 -5.14
CA THR A 212 36.61 -0.18 -3.67
C THR A 212 35.39 0.61 -3.21
N THR A 213 34.91 1.54 -4.03
CA THR A 213 33.70 2.32 -3.73
C THR A 213 32.67 2.21 -4.85
N TRP A 214 31.38 2.36 -4.49
CA TRP A 214 30.29 2.39 -5.47
C TRP A 214 30.48 3.50 -6.52
N ARG A 215 31.09 4.62 -6.12
CA ARG A 215 31.28 5.78 -6.99
C ARG A 215 32.32 5.52 -8.07
N GLU A 216 33.42 4.82 -7.76
CA GLU A 216 34.41 4.40 -8.76
C GLU A 216 33.75 3.54 -9.86
N THR A 217 32.91 2.59 -9.47
CA THR A 217 32.13 1.77 -10.40
C THR A 217 31.19 2.61 -11.26
N VAL A 218 30.41 3.49 -10.64
CA VAL A 218 29.44 4.35 -11.35
C VAL A 218 30.16 5.29 -12.31
N ASP A 219 31.25 5.94 -11.89
CA ASP A 219 32.05 6.82 -12.76
C ASP A 219 32.58 6.06 -13.99
N ARG A 220 33.09 4.83 -13.81
CA ARG A 220 33.51 3.96 -14.94
C ARG A 220 32.34 3.62 -15.86
N GLU A 221 31.21 3.20 -15.30
CA GLU A 221 30.03 2.83 -16.10
C GLU A 221 29.52 4.01 -16.92
N VAL A 222 29.44 5.21 -16.34
CA VAL A 222 29.05 6.44 -17.05
C VAL A 222 30.00 6.70 -18.20
N LEU A 223 31.31 6.75 -17.94
CA LEU A 223 32.32 7.01 -18.97
C LEU A 223 32.29 5.97 -20.09
N ASN A 224 32.05 4.70 -19.74
CA ASN A 224 31.93 3.63 -20.73
C ASN A 224 30.67 3.80 -21.58
N VAL A 225 29.51 4.11 -21.00
CA VAL A 225 28.27 4.32 -21.78
C VAL A 225 28.42 5.50 -22.74
N ARG A 226 29.03 6.61 -22.28
CA ARG A 226 29.30 7.80 -23.11
C ARG A 226 30.25 7.52 -24.28
N THR A 227 31.25 6.67 -24.06
CA THR A 227 32.31 6.38 -25.07
C THR A 227 31.97 5.20 -25.98
N ASN A 228 31.27 4.22 -25.43
CA ASN A 228 31.04 2.91 -26.02
C ASN A 228 29.53 2.60 -26.06
N VAL A 229 29.08 1.70 -25.18
CA VAL A 229 27.71 1.22 -25.08
C VAL A 229 27.52 0.55 -23.71
N GLY A 230 26.33 0.68 -23.14
CA GLY A 230 25.94 -0.02 -21.93
C GLY A 230 24.55 -0.66 -22.05
N LEU A 231 24.29 -1.63 -21.19
CA LEU A 231 23.02 -2.31 -21.02
C LEU A 231 22.49 -2.11 -19.60
N CYS A 232 21.26 -1.61 -19.46
CA CYS A 232 20.58 -1.44 -18.18
C CYS A 232 19.20 -2.11 -18.18
N ASP A 233 18.87 -2.77 -17.08
CA ASP A 233 17.55 -3.35 -16.85
C ASP A 233 16.53 -2.25 -16.48
N VAL A 234 15.58 -2.02 -17.38
CA VAL A 234 14.46 -1.09 -17.20
C VAL A 234 13.12 -1.83 -17.17
N SER A 235 13.14 -3.15 -16.93
CA SER A 235 11.95 -4.01 -16.87
C SER A 235 11.00 -3.63 -15.73
N THR A 236 11.40 -2.82 -14.76
CA THR A 236 10.55 -2.44 -13.64
C THR A 236 9.62 -1.26 -13.94
N LEU A 237 9.74 -0.59 -15.09
CA LEU A 237 8.80 0.47 -15.48
C LEU A 237 7.39 -0.12 -15.59
N GLY A 238 6.36 0.65 -15.21
CA GLY A 238 4.98 0.26 -15.48
C GLY A 238 4.74 0.23 -16.98
N LYS A 239 3.99 -0.76 -17.47
CA LYS A 239 3.69 -0.93 -18.89
C LYS A 239 2.22 -1.25 -19.04
N ILE A 240 1.53 -0.49 -19.89
CA ILE A 240 0.09 -0.61 -20.12
C ILE A 240 -0.15 -0.64 -21.62
N GLU A 241 -0.85 -1.67 -22.10
CA GLU A 241 -1.42 -1.67 -23.44
C GLU A 241 -2.72 -0.88 -23.40
N VAL A 242 -2.93 0.01 -24.38
CA VAL A 242 -4.18 0.75 -24.53
C VAL A 242 -4.63 0.62 -25.98
N ALA A 243 -5.83 0.09 -26.20
CA ALA A 243 -6.36 -0.17 -27.53
C ALA A 243 -7.85 0.17 -27.63
N GLY A 244 -8.30 0.45 -28.85
CA GLY A 244 -9.69 0.82 -29.14
C GLY A 244 -9.78 2.09 -29.99
N PRO A 245 -10.90 2.31 -30.67
CA PRO A 245 -11.09 3.47 -31.55
C PRO A 245 -10.95 4.81 -30.80
N ASP A 246 -11.31 4.86 -29.52
CA ASP A 246 -11.20 6.07 -28.71
C ASP A 246 -9.90 6.15 -27.89
N ALA A 247 -8.96 5.21 -28.05
CA ALA A 247 -7.72 5.17 -27.28
C ALA A 247 -6.92 6.47 -27.38
N ALA A 248 -6.82 7.05 -28.58
CA ALA A 248 -6.12 8.31 -28.78
C ALA A 248 -6.81 9.49 -28.08
N ILE A 249 -8.15 9.50 -28.06
CA ILE A 249 -8.96 10.53 -27.39
C ILE A 249 -8.80 10.42 -25.88
N PHE A 250 -8.95 9.20 -25.35
CA PHE A 250 -8.77 8.89 -23.93
C PHE A 250 -7.38 9.32 -23.44
N LEU A 251 -6.32 8.85 -24.09
CA LEU A 251 -4.94 9.22 -23.74
C LEU A 251 -4.67 10.71 -23.88
N ASN A 252 -5.32 11.38 -24.84
CA ASN A 252 -5.21 12.82 -25.01
C ASN A 252 -5.87 13.64 -23.89
N ARG A 253 -6.83 13.05 -23.14
CA ARG A 253 -7.42 13.64 -21.93
C ARG A 253 -6.54 13.38 -20.69
N ILE A 254 -5.92 12.21 -20.60
CA ILE A 254 -5.02 11.83 -19.50
C ILE A 254 -3.70 12.62 -19.54
N TYR A 255 -3.12 12.76 -20.73
CA TYR A 255 -1.86 13.47 -20.91
C TYR A 255 -2.06 14.97 -21.08
N SER A 256 -1.19 15.74 -20.44
CA SER A 256 -1.16 17.20 -20.59
C SER A 256 -0.73 17.65 -21.97
N ASN A 257 0.20 16.92 -22.60
CA ASN A 257 0.68 17.20 -23.95
C ASN A 257 -0.23 16.58 -25.03
N PRO A 258 -0.35 17.19 -26.23
CA PRO A 258 -1.25 16.69 -27.27
C PRO A 258 -0.87 15.27 -27.73
N ILE A 259 -1.82 14.35 -27.80
CA ILE A 259 -1.56 12.95 -28.22
C ILE A 259 -2.18 12.61 -29.57
N LEU A 260 -3.31 13.25 -29.95
CA LEU A 260 -4.10 12.89 -31.15
C LEU A 260 -3.30 12.81 -32.45
N LYS A 261 -2.28 13.67 -32.60
CA LYS A 261 -1.45 13.76 -33.81
C LYS A 261 -0.16 12.92 -33.76
N LEU A 262 0.01 12.05 -32.75
CA LEU A 262 1.15 11.15 -32.70
C LEU A 262 1.06 10.14 -33.86
N PRO A 263 2.02 10.11 -34.81
CA PRO A 263 1.96 9.16 -35.91
C PRO A 263 2.17 7.71 -35.44
N VAL A 264 1.62 6.75 -36.18
CA VAL A 264 1.94 5.34 -35.99
C VAL A 264 3.44 5.11 -36.16
N GLY A 265 4.03 4.23 -35.35
CA GLY A 265 5.45 3.95 -35.35
C GLY A 265 6.29 4.97 -34.57
N ARG A 266 5.65 5.87 -33.81
CA ARG A 266 6.32 6.95 -33.07
C ARG A 266 5.98 6.93 -31.59
N ALA A 267 6.93 7.39 -30.80
CA ALA A 267 6.81 7.60 -29.37
C ALA A 267 6.74 9.10 -29.03
N ARG A 268 6.24 9.40 -27.84
CA ARG A 268 6.21 10.74 -27.26
C ARG A 268 6.33 10.64 -25.74
N TYR A 269 7.27 11.38 -25.17
CA TYR A 269 7.31 11.62 -23.73
C TYR A 269 6.13 12.51 -23.33
N GLY A 270 5.47 12.22 -22.21
CA GLY A 270 4.31 12.95 -21.74
C GLY A 270 4.24 13.05 -20.23
N LEU A 271 3.55 14.08 -19.76
CA LEU A 271 3.24 14.28 -18.34
C LEU A 271 1.75 14.03 -18.10
N MET A 272 1.45 13.20 -17.11
CA MET A 272 0.13 13.07 -16.53
C MET A 272 0.04 14.02 -15.35
N LEU A 273 -1.04 14.78 -15.26
CA LEU A 273 -1.26 15.75 -14.18
C LEU A 273 -2.47 15.34 -13.36
N ARG A 274 -2.45 15.71 -12.08
CA ARG A 274 -3.64 15.74 -11.23
C ARG A 274 -4.54 16.90 -11.63
N GLU A 275 -5.75 16.91 -11.11
CA GLU A 275 -6.76 17.95 -11.35
C GLU A 275 -6.33 19.32 -10.81
N ASP A 276 -5.42 19.36 -9.83
CA ASP A 276 -4.81 20.59 -9.32
C ASP A 276 -3.57 21.05 -10.11
N GLY A 277 -3.24 20.38 -11.22
CA GLY A 277 -2.14 20.72 -12.13
C GLY A 277 -0.76 20.22 -11.70
N VAL A 278 -0.65 19.56 -10.54
CA VAL A 278 0.58 18.93 -10.06
C VAL A 278 0.89 17.69 -10.89
N VAL A 279 2.17 17.44 -11.17
CA VAL A 279 2.59 16.24 -11.90
C VAL A 279 2.22 14.99 -11.12
N TYR A 280 1.43 14.12 -11.75
CA TYR A 280 0.99 12.84 -11.20
C TYR A 280 2.02 11.75 -11.47
N ASP A 281 2.38 11.60 -12.75
CA ASP A 281 3.39 10.67 -13.25
C ASP A 281 3.86 11.14 -14.64
N ASP A 282 4.90 10.49 -15.16
CA ASP A 282 5.43 10.73 -16.48
C ASP A 282 5.81 9.43 -17.19
N GLY A 283 6.02 9.53 -18.49
CA GLY A 283 6.49 8.37 -19.24
C GLY A 283 6.41 8.52 -20.73
N THR A 284 6.63 7.42 -21.43
CA THR A 284 6.63 7.40 -22.89
C THR A 284 5.39 6.70 -23.41
N LEU A 285 4.66 7.39 -24.26
CA LEU A 285 3.56 6.82 -25.03
C LEU A 285 4.02 6.49 -26.44
N SER A 286 3.91 5.23 -26.84
CA SER A 286 4.23 4.73 -28.17
C SER A 286 2.96 4.34 -28.92
N ARG A 287 2.76 4.85 -30.14
CA ARG A 287 1.64 4.45 -31.00
C ARG A 287 2.08 3.34 -31.95
N LEU A 288 1.70 2.11 -31.66
CA LEU A 288 2.15 0.90 -32.37
C LEU A 288 1.29 0.60 -33.61
N SER A 289 0.00 0.92 -33.56
CA SER A 289 -0.90 0.94 -34.73
C SER A 289 -1.91 2.08 -34.59
N GLU A 290 -2.87 2.20 -35.52
CA GLU A 290 -3.86 3.28 -35.50
C GLU A 290 -4.59 3.39 -34.15
N ASN A 291 -5.01 2.26 -33.60
CA ASN A 291 -5.81 2.14 -32.38
C ASN A 291 -5.11 1.33 -31.29
N HIS A 292 -3.77 1.29 -31.29
CA HIS A 292 -2.98 0.54 -30.32
C HIS A 292 -1.79 1.36 -29.84
N PHE A 293 -1.74 1.58 -28.53
CA PHE A 293 -0.73 2.33 -27.83
C PHE A 293 -0.09 1.48 -26.75
N PHE A 294 1.20 1.71 -26.54
CA PHE A 294 1.97 1.16 -25.44
C PHE A 294 2.48 2.31 -24.57
N LEU A 295 2.03 2.31 -23.32
CA LEU A 295 2.31 3.34 -22.34
C LEU A 295 3.34 2.80 -21.36
N THR A 296 4.45 3.51 -21.16
CA THR A 296 5.32 3.32 -20.00
C THR A 296 5.03 4.36 -18.93
N THR A 297 5.12 3.96 -17.68
CA THR A 297 5.02 4.83 -16.50
C THR A 297 6.28 4.65 -15.67
N THR A 298 6.43 5.47 -14.65
CA THR A 298 7.46 5.21 -13.66
C THR A 298 7.27 3.86 -12.94
N THR A 299 8.35 3.32 -12.37
CA THR A 299 8.30 2.08 -11.57
C THR A 299 7.42 2.22 -10.33
N ALA A 300 7.44 3.39 -9.67
CA ALA A 300 6.78 3.55 -8.39
C ALA A 300 5.26 3.79 -8.51
N ARG A 301 4.79 4.31 -9.66
CA ARG A 301 3.37 4.62 -9.89
C ARG A 301 2.65 3.70 -10.86
N ALA A 302 3.24 2.56 -11.22
CA ALA A 302 2.65 1.65 -12.20
C ALA A 302 1.20 1.24 -11.85
N ALA A 303 0.93 0.94 -10.58
CA ALA A 303 -0.40 0.54 -10.12
C ALA A 303 -1.35 1.75 -10.00
N GLU A 304 -0.84 2.88 -9.50
CA GLU A 304 -1.61 4.11 -9.35
C GLU A 304 -2.06 4.67 -10.71
N VAL A 305 -1.17 4.69 -11.72
CA VAL A 305 -1.55 5.10 -13.08
C VAL A 305 -2.63 4.18 -13.65
N MET A 306 -2.52 2.85 -13.49
CA MET A 306 -3.59 1.95 -13.92
C MET A 306 -4.93 2.28 -13.25
N THR A 307 -4.91 2.49 -11.93
CA THR A 307 -6.10 2.89 -11.15
C THR A 307 -6.66 4.23 -11.62
N HIS A 308 -5.79 5.17 -12.00
CA HIS A 308 -6.18 6.47 -12.53
C HIS A 308 -6.87 6.35 -13.89
N LEU A 309 -6.35 5.52 -14.80
CA LEU A 309 -7.02 5.22 -16.07
C LEU A 309 -8.39 4.57 -15.84
N GLU A 310 -8.48 3.62 -14.89
CA GLU A 310 -9.73 2.96 -14.50
C GLU A 310 -10.76 3.94 -13.95
N PHE A 311 -10.36 4.81 -13.03
CA PHE A 311 -11.24 5.81 -12.47
C PHE A 311 -11.81 6.72 -13.56
N PHE A 312 -10.95 7.29 -14.42
CA PHE A 312 -11.42 8.21 -15.46
C PHE A 312 -12.30 7.53 -16.51
N HIS A 313 -11.94 6.32 -16.94
CA HIS A 313 -12.76 5.58 -17.89
C HIS A 313 -14.11 5.17 -17.27
N GLN A 314 -14.12 4.57 -16.08
CA GLN A 314 -15.34 3.99 -15.51
C GLN A 314 -16.29 5.04 -14.94
N THR A 315 -15.78 6.19 -14.47
CA THR A 315 -16.57 7.16 -13.72
C THR A 315 -16.77 8.49 -14.44
N VAL A 316 -15.83 8.92 -15.28
CA VAL A 316 -15.86 10.24 -15.93
C VAL A 316 -16.20 10.14 -17.41
N TRP A 317 -15.63 9.15 -18.11
CA TRP A 317 -15.80 8.95 -19.55
C TRP A 317 -16.19 7.51 -19.92
N PRO A 318 -17.26 6.95 -19.33
CA PRO A 318 -17.68 5.56 -19.58
C PRO A 318 -18.17 5.33 -21.01
N GLU A 319 -18.38 6.39 -21.78
CA GLU A 319 -18.81 6.33 -23.18
C GLU A 319 -17.68 5.99 -24.18
N LEU A 320 -16.41 6.11 -23.80
CA LEU A 320 -15.28 5.90 -24.71
C LEU A 320 -15.03 4.40 -24.95
N ASP A 321 -14.94 3.98 -26.22
CA ASP A 321 -14.54 2.61 -26.57
C ASP A 321 -13.01 2.47 -26.50
N VAL A 322 -12.54 2.21 -25.29
CA VAL A 322 -11.14 1.96 -24.96
C VAL A 322 -11.00 0.76 -24.03
N ARG A 323 -9.96 -0.02 -24.26
CA ARG A 323 -9.54 -1.15 -23.43
C ARG A 323 -8.09 -0.96 -23.06
N TYR A 324 -7.74 -1.31 -21.84
CA TYR A 324 -6.38 -1.25 -21.38
C TYR A 324 -6.08 -2.38 -20.43
N VAL A 325 -4.82 -2.80 -20.39
CA VAL A 325 -4.35 -3.88 -19.53
C VAL A 325 -2.92 -3.60 -19.13
N SER A 326 -2.62 -3.80 -17.84
CA SER A 326 -1.23 -3.80 -17.38
C SER A 326 -0.51 -5.01 -17.98
N VAL A 327 0.56 -4.73 -18.71
CA VAL A 327 1.52 -5.73 -19.22
C VAL A 327 2.89 -5.53 -18.58
N THR A 328 2.92 -4.93 -17.38
CA THR A 328 4.15 -4.58 -16.65
C THR A 328 5.08 -5.78 -16.50
N ASP A 329 4.53 -6.93 -16.13
CA ASP A 329 5.28 -8.17 -15.86
C ASP A 329 5.44 -9.06 -17.10
N GLU A 330 4.75 -8.76 -18.20
CA GLU A 330 4.83 -9.55 -19.45
C GLU A 330 6.14 -9.29 -20.20
N TRP A 331 6.77 -8.13 -19.99
CA TRP A 331 7.92 -7.68 -20.77
C TRP A 331 9.17 -7.51 -19.90
N ALA A 332 10.25 -8.18 -20.31
CA ALA A 332 11.60 -7.75 -19.99
C ALA A 332 11.98 -6.60 -20.92
N GLN A 333 12.60 -5.54 -20.40
CA GLN A 333 13.00 -4.39 -21.20
C GLN A 333 14.41 -3.91 -20.82
N MET A 334 15.26 -3.78 -21.82
CA MET A 334 16.67 -3.43 -21.66
C MET A 334 16.96 -2.12 -22.40
N ALA A 335 17.51 -1.14 -21.69
CA ALA A 335 18.06 0.06 -22.31
C ALA A 335 19.48 -0.23 -22.80
N VAL A 336 19.70 -0.15 -24.11
CA VAL A 336 21.01 -0.23 -24.76
C VAL A 336 21.39 1.18 -25.19
N ALA A 337 22.30 1.80 -24.45
CA ALA A 337 22.63 3.23 -24.58
C ALA A 337 24.11 3.45 -24.89
N GLY A 338 24.42 4.49 -25.66
CA GLY A 338 25.78 4.89 -26.05
C GLY A 338 25.95 5.01 -27.56
N PRO A 339 27.01 5.66 -28.05
CA PRO A 339 27.23 5.89 -29.48
C PRO A 339 27.30 4.59 -30.31
N LYS A 340 27.67 3.46 -29.69
CA LYS A 340 27.75 2.15 -30.35
C LYS A 340 26.48 1.29 -30.20
N ALA A 341 25.43 1.79 -29.54
CA ALA A 341 24.19 1.03 -29.27
C ALA A 341 23.56 0.43 -30.52
N ARG A 342 23.49 1.19 -31.61
CA ARG A 342 22.95 0.72 -32.90
C ARG A 342 23.76 -0.44 -33.48
N ALA A 343 25.09 -0.37 -33.42
CA ALA A 343 25.97 -1.40 -33.95
C ALA A 343 25.77 -2.73 -33.20
N VAL A 344 25.65 -2.66 -31.88
CA VAL A 344 25.33 -3.83 -31.05
C VAL A 344 23.97 -4.42 -31.41
N LEU A 345 22.94 -3.58 -31.52
CA LEU A 345 21.59 -4.05 -31.84
C LEU A 345 21.47 -4.64 -33.25
N ALA A 346 22.15 -4.09 -34.25
CA ALA A 346 22.23 -4.68 -35.59
C ALA A 346 22.89 -6.08 -35.58
N GLY A 347 23.65 -6.39 -34.53
CA GLY A 347 24.18 -7.73 -34.27
C GLY A 347 23.10 -8.77 -33.95
N ILE A 348 21.92 -8.37 -33.46
CA ILE A 348 20.86 -9.28 -33.00
C ILE A 348 19.46 -8.99 -33.57
N VAL A 349 19.19 -7.79 -34.08
CA VAL A 349 17.91 -7.41 -34.72
C VAL A 349 18.04 -7.62 -36.23
N GLU A 350 17.01 -8.20 -36.86
CA GLU A 350 16.98 -8.44 -38.31
C GLU A 350 16.57 -7.20 -39.12
N ASP A 351 15.69 -6.37 -38.55
CA ASP A 351 15.19 -5.14 -39.15
C ASP A 351 16.28 -4.08 -39.40
N ASP A 352 16.08 -3.22 -40.40
CA ASP A 352 16.96 -2.06 -40.63
C ASP A 352 16.83 -1.02 -39.49
N LEU A 353 17.97 -0.73 -38.85
CA LEU A 353 18.13 0.22 -37.75
C LEU A 353 18.88 1.51 -38.15
N SER A 354 19.05 1.74 -39.45
CA SER A 354 19.59 3.00 -40.00
C SER A 354 18.80 4.20 -39.48
N ASP A 355 19.42 5.39 -39.43
CA ASP A 355 18.73 6.61 -38.96
C ASP A 355 17.48 6.94 -39.79
N THR A 356 17.47 6.58 -41.07
CA THR A 356 16.33 6.76 -41.97
C THR A 356 15.20 5.79 -41.66
N ALA A 357 15.52 4.50 -41.43
CA ALA A 357 14.52 3.47 -41.15
C ALA A 357 14.01 3.49 -39.69
N PHE A 358 14.85 3.92 -38.75
CA PHE A 358 14.54 3.97 -37.33
C PHE A 358 14.95 5.31 -36.69
N PRO A 359 14.28 6.42 -37.07
CA PRO A 359 14.60 7.78 -36.59
C PRO A 359 14.35 7.95 -35.09
N PHE A 360 14.89 9.01 -34.47
CA PHE A 360 14.68 9.32 -33.03
C PHE A 360 13.20 9.30 -32.67
N MET A 361 12.82 8.71 -31.53
CA MET A 361 11.43 8.45 -31.11
C MET A 361 10.63 7.53 -32.05
N ALA A 362 11.27 6.68 -32.84
CA ALA A 362 10.59 5.57 -33.50
C ALA A 362 10.30 4.44 -32.48
N ALA A 363 9.17 3.78 -32.65
CA ALA A 363 8.68 2.72 -31.78
C ALA A 363 7.90 1.71 -32.61
N ARG A 364 8.37 0.46 -32.71
CA ARG A 364 7.68 -0.57 -33.51
C ARG A 364 8.07 -1.98 -33.11
N PRO A 365 7.25 -3.00 -33.45
CA PRO A 365 7.67 -4.38 -33.42
C PRO A 365 8.90 -4.61 -34.31
N VAL A 366 9.78 -5.50 -33.89
CA VAL A 366 10.97 -5.97 -34.63
C VAL A 366 11.12 -7.48 -34.46
N THR A 367 11.97 -8.08 -35.29
CA THR A 367 12.34 -9.49 -35.20
C THR A 367 13.80 -9.61 -34.81
N LEU A 368 14.08 -10.39 -33.77
CA LEU A 368 15.45 -10.76 -33.43
C LEU A 368 15.89 -11.96 -34.26
N LYS A 369 17.19 -12.08 -34.48
CA LYS A 369 17.81 -13.24 -35.14
C LYS A 369 17.38 -14.51 -34.41
N GLY A 370 16.82 -15.46 -35.17
CA GLY A 370 16.18 -16.66 -34.61
C GLY A 370 14.65 -16.55 -34.48
N GLY A 371 14.03 -15.47 -34.97
CA GLY A 371 12.59 -15.35 -35.14
C GLY A 371 11.80 -14.85 -33.92
N LEU A 372 12.47 -14.52 -32.81
CA LEU A 372 11.83 -13.99 -31.61
C LEU A 372 11.24 -12.59 -31.90
N ARG A 373 9.95 -12.42 -31.62
CA ARG A 373 9.28 -11.12 -31.74
C ARG A 373 9.60 -10.24 -30.54
N ALA A 374 9.98 -9.01 -30.82
CA ALA A 374 10.35 -8.01 -29.83
C ALA A 374 9.74 -6.66 -30.18
N ARG A 375 9.91 -5.68 -29.30
CA ARG A 375 9.59 -4.27 -29.55
C ARG A 375 10.82 -3.44 -29.34
N LEU A 376 11.06 -2.51 -30.25
CA LEU A 376 12.18 -1.59 -30.16
C LEU A 376 11.65 -0.16 -30.06
N TYR A 377 12.26 0.62 -29.18
CA TYR A 377 11.92 2.02 -28.95
C TYR A 377 13.21 2.83 -28.99
N ARG A 378 13.35 3.79 -29.90
CA ARG A 378 14.52 4.69 -29.94
C ARG A 378 14.29 5.87 -29.02
N ILE A 379 14.32 5.58 -27.73
CA ILE A 379 14.13 6.51 -26.61
C ILE A 379 15.36 6.48 -25.72
N SER A 380 15.62 7.59 -25.02
CA SER A 380 16.82 7.75 -24.21
C SER A 380 16.51 8.53 -22.95
N PHE A 381 16.87 7.96 -21.81
CA PHE A 381 16.91 8.64 -20.53
C PHE A 381 18.34 8.95 -20.07
N SER A 382 19.36 8.44 -20.78
CA SER A 382 20.78 8.74 -20.54
C SER A 382 21.26 9.99 -21.29
N GLY A 383 20.51 10.45 -22.29
CA GLY A 383 20.94 11.52 -23.21
C GLY A 383 21.84 11.06 -24.35
N GLU A 384 22.20 9.78 -24.40
CA GLU A 384 22.93 9.19 -25.52
C GLU A 384 21.98 8.72 -26.63
N LEU A 385 22.56 8.32 -27.77
CA LEU A 385 21.87 7.39 -28.65
C LEU A 385 21.49 6.15 -27.83
N ALA A 386 20.20 5.87 -27.72
CA ALA A 386 19.72 4.73 -26.97
C ALA A 386 18.50 4.10 -27.62
N TYR A 387 18.34 2.83 -27.31
CA TYR A 387 17.19 2.03 -27.68
C TYR A 387 16.77 1.21 -26.48
N GLU A 388 15.46 1.09 -26.26
CA GLU A 388 14.90 0.13 -25.34
C GLU A 388 14.38 -1.07 -26.12
N LEU A 389 14.90 -2.25 -25.81
CA LEU A 389 14.49 -3.52 -26.42
C LEU A 389 13.60 -4.26 -25.43
N GLY A 390 12.32 -4.36 -25.77
CA GLY A 390 11.32 -5.15 -25.04
C GLY A 390 11.17 -6.54 -25.64
N VAL A 391 11.27 -7.58 -24.81
CA VAL A 391 11.02 -8.99 -25.17
C VAL A 391 10.09 -9.64 -24.14
N PRO A 392 9.36 -10.72 -24.47
CA PRO A 392 8.56 -11.43 -23.47
C PRO A 392 9.46 -11.85 -22.30
N ALA A 393 8.97 -11.70 -21.07
CA ALA A 393 9.77 -11.75 -19.85
C ALA A 393 10.64 -13.00 -19.74
N GLY A 394 10.13 -14.17 -20.15
CA GLY A 394 10.86 -15.45 -20.13
C GLY A 394 12.12 -15.50 -21.01
N TYR A 395 12.30 -14.56 -21.94
CA TYR A 395 13.50 -14.46 -22.80
C TYR A 395 14.49 -13.40 -22.34
N GLY A 396 14.20 -12.66 -21.27
CA GLY A 396 15.00 -11.50 -20.83
C GLY A 396 16.48 -11.81 -20.65
N GLU A 397 16.82 -12.84 -19.87
CA GLU A 397 18.22 -13.21 -19.59
C GLU A 397 18.98 -13.65 -20.85
N ALA A 398 18.35 -14.48 -21.68
CA ALA A 398 18.98 -14.99 -22.90
C ALA A 398 19.28 -13.86 -23.89
N VAL A 399 18.37 -12.88 -24.00
CA VAL A 399 18.57 -11.70 -24.86
C VAL A 399 19.61 -10.76 -24.27
N ALA A 400 19.67 -10.59 -22.94
CA ALA A 400 20.72 -9.83 -22.28
C ALA A 400 22.11 -10.43 -22.53
N ASP A 401 22.26 -11.75 -22.40
CA ASP A 401 23.50 -12.46 -22.73
C ASP A 401 23.87 -12.30 -24.21
N ALA A 402 22.90 -12.39 -25.12
CA ALA A 402 23.12 -12.17 -26.55
C ALA A 402 23.59 -10.73 -26.87
N LEU A 403 23.01 -9.73 -26.20
CA LEU A 403 23.45 -8.33 -26.30
C LEU A 403 24.89 -8.15 -25.80
N MET A 404 25.22 -8.72 -24.64
CA MET A 404 26.58 -8.67 -24.10
C MET A 404 27.59 -9.35 -25.04
N VAL A 405 27.22 -10.48 -25.65
CA VAL A 405 28.03 -11.17 -26.65
C VAL A 405 28.26 -10.30 -27.89
N ALA A 406 27.19 -9.75 -28.48
CA ALA A 406 27.27 -8.90 -29.66
C ALA A 406 28.05 -7.60 -29.40
N GLY A 407 27.96 -7.07 -28.18
CA GLY A 407 28.61 -5.82 -27.79
C GLY A 407 30.06 -5.93 -27.33
N ARG A 408 30.62 -7.14 -27.18
CA ARG A 408 32.01 -7.32 -26.67
C ARG A 408 33.04 -6.54 -27.47
N ALA A 409 33.00 -6.63 -28.80
CA ALA A 409 33.91 -5.90 -29.69
C ALA A 409 33.71 -4.37 -29.63
N HIS A 410 32.56 -3.93 -29.10
CA HIS A 410 32.20 -2.53 -28.97
C HIS A 410 32.46 -1.96 -27.56
N GLY A 411 32.93 -2.76 -26.62
CA GLY A 411 33.15 -2.34 -25.23
C GLY A 411 31.85 -2.22 -24.43
N ILE A 412 30.89 -3.11 -24.64
CA ILE A 412 29.65 -3.12 -23.87
C ILE A 412 29.90 -3.40 -22.38
N CYS A 413 29.23 -2.68 -21.50
CA CYS A 413 29.15 -3.00 -20.08
C CYS A 413 27.69 -3.09 -19.61
N ALA A 414 27.44 -3.86 -18.55
CA ALA A 414 26.21 -3.69 -17.80
C ALA A 414 26.34 -2.41 -16.94
N TYR A 415 25.23 -1.71 -16.72
CA TYR A 415 25.17 -0.59 -15.80
C TYR A 415 23.84 -0.55 -15.04
N GLY A 416 23.88 -0.03 -13.81
CA GLY A 416 22.72 0.00 -12.92
C GLY A 416 22.02 1.34 -12.86
N VAL A 417 21.03 1.44 -11.96
CA VAL A 417 20.20 2.64 -11.80
C VAL A 417 20.97 3.84 -11.27
N GLU A 418 22.08 3.66 -10.55
CA GLU A 418 22.90 4.79 -10.08
C GLU A 418 23.62 5.46 -11.24
N THR A 419 24.19 4.67 -12.15
CA THR A 419 24.78 5.18 -13.40
C THR A 419 23.71 5.86 -14.27
N LEU A 420 22.51 5.28 -14.36
CA LEU A 420 21.39 5.94 -15.05
C LEU A 420 21.02 7.28 -14.39
N ASN A 421 21.03 7.36 -13.06
CA ASN A 421 20.75 8.58 -12.31
C ASN A 421 21.78 9.68 -12.59
N VAL A 422 23.08 9.35 -12.66
CA VAL A 422 24.08 10.35 -13.05
C VAL A 422 23.79 10.86 -14.46
N MET A 423 23.62 9.94 -15.42
CA MET A 423 23.44 10.32 -16.82
C MET A 423 22.17 11.15 -17.06
N ARG A 424 21.06 10.83 -16.39
CA ARG A 424 19.80 11.58 -16.52
C ARG A 424 19.90 12.97 -15.89
N ILE A 425 20.63 13.10 -14.76
CA ILE A 425 20.88 14.39 -14.10
C ILE A 425 21.69 15.32 -15.01
N GLU A 426 22.73 14.80 -15.68
CA GLU A 426 23.53 15.56 -16.65
C GLU A 426 22.69 16.13 -17.81
N LYS A 427 21.51 15.54 -18.08
CA LYS A 427 20.56 16.01 -19.09
C LYS A 427 19.41 16.85 -18.54
N GLY A 428 19.33 17.02 -17.21
CA GLY A 428 18.21 17.67 -16.55
C GLY A 428 16.89 16.90 -16.66
N HIS A 429 16.94 15.58 -16.85
CA HIS A 429 15.74 14.75 -16.86
C HIS A 429 15.29 14.49 -15.43
N VAL A 430 13.97 14.60 -15.19
CA VAL A 430 13.36 14.48 -13.87
C VAL A 430 12.93 13.04 -13.58
N THR A 431 12.83 12.73 -12.30
CA THR A 431 12.28 11.50 -11.75
C THR A 431 11.40 11.85 -10.55
N HIS A 432 10.87 10.86 -9.83
CA HIS A 432 10.17 11.08 -8.55
C HIS A 432 10.97 11.89 -7.52
N ALA A 433 12.30 11.88 -7.59
CA ALA A 433 13.12 12.69 -6.69
C ALA A 433 12.85 14.19 -6.88
N GLU A 434 12.54 14.62 -8.11
CA GLU A 434 12.16 15.99 -8.44
C GLU A 434 10.63 16.17 -8.55
N LEU A 435 9.85 15.09 -8.64
CA LEU A 435 8.38 15.10 -8.70
C LEU A 435 7.78 14.67 -7.35
N ASP A 436 7.93 15.51 -6.33
CA ASP A 436 7.64 15.21 -4.92
C ASP A 436 6.15 15.31 -4.50
N GLY A 437 5.26 15.45 -5.49
CA GLY A 437 3.81 15.63 -5.28
C GLY A 437 3.38 17.08 -5.00
N ARG A 438 4.27 18.06 -5.17
CA ARG A 438 3.96 19.51 -5.08
C ARG A 438 4.39 20.30 -6.31
N VAL A 439 5.07 19.63 -7.23
CA VAL A 439 5.74 20.22 -8.39
C VAL A 439 4.80 20.25 -9.59
N ILE A 440 4.66 21.42 -10.22
CA ILE A 440 3.98 21.58 -11.50
C ILE A 440 4.98 21.51 -12.67
N ALA A 441 4.50 21.31 -13.88
CA ALA A 441 5.36 21.18 -15.07
C ALA A 441 6.29 22.40 -15.28
N ASP A 442 5.83 23.62 -14.95
CA ASP A 442 6.63 24.84 -15.11
C ASP A 442 7.85 24.87 -14.16
N ASP A 443 7.74 24.34 -12.93
CA ASP A 443 8.81 24.34 -11.92
C ASP A 443 10.05 23.53 -12.34
N VAL A 444 9.82 22.46 -13.11
CA VAL A 444 10.86 21.54 -13.61
C VAL A 444 11.23 21.79 -15.07
N GLY A 445 10.87 22.96 -15.61
CA GLY A 445 11.22 23.34 -16.99
C GLY A 445 10.49 22.55 -18.08
N LEU A 446 9.44 21.79 -17.73
CA LEU A 446 8.61 21.01 -18.65
C LEU A 446 7.33 21.75 -19.05
N GLY A 447 7.18 23.02 -18.67
CA GLY A 447 6.02 23.86 -18.95
C GLY A 447 5.58 23.91 -20.42
N ARG A 448 6.54 23.85 -21.35
CA ARG A 448 6.25 23.84 -22.79
C ARG A 448 5.52 22.58 -23.27
N MET A 449 5.48 21.53 -22.45
CA MET A 449 4.70 20.33 -22.73
C MET A 449 3.20 20.55 -22.48
N THR A 450 2.80 21.59 -21.73
CA THR A 450 1.41 21.93 -21.45
C THR A 450 0.99 23.15 -22.29
N PRO A 451 0.39 22.94 -23.48
CA PRO A 451 0.10 24.03 -24.42
C PRO A 451 -0.84 25.06 -23.78
N SER A 452 -0.66 26.35 -24.10
CA SER A 452 -1.55 27.42 -23.60
C SER A 452 -3.02 27.19 -23.92
N SER A 453 -3.33 26.54 -25.05
CA SER A 453 -4.71 26.16 -25.42
C SER A 453 -5.36 25.12 -24.49
N ARG A 454 -4.60 24.52 -23.57
CA ARG A 454 -5.08 23.57 -22.55
C ARG A 454 -4.99 24.12 -21.13
N ARG A 455 -4.49 25.35 -20.96
CA ARG A 455 -4.44 26.01 -19.64
C ARG A 455 -5.75 26.74 -19.41
N LEU A 456 -6.23 26.77 -18.17
CA LEU A 456 -7.34 27.65 -17.80
C LEU A 456 -6.92 29.11 -18.06
N PRO A 457 -7.84 30.00 -18.47
CA PRO A 457 -7.55 31.42 -18.55
C PRO A 457 -7.07 31.90 -17.18
N THR A 458 -5.88 32.50 -17.13
CA THR A 458 -5.34 33.14 -15.92
C THR A 458 -6.10 34.40 -15.57
#